data_AF-A0A820E260-F1
#
_entry.id   AF-A0A820E260-F1
#
_cell.length_a   1.000
_cell.length_b   1.000
_cell.length_c   1.000
_cell.angle_alpha   90.00
_cell.angle_beta   90.00
_cell.angle_gamma   90.00
#
_symmetry.space_group_name_H-M   'P 1'
#
loop_
_entity.id
_entity.type
_entity.pdbx_description
1 polymer ?
#
loop_
_entity_poly.entity_id
_entity_poly.type
_entity_poly.pdbx_seq_one_letter_code
_entity_poly.pdbx_strand_id
1 'polypeptide(L)'
;MKLNSQHHEVTEQVDEFEQLLKIFEENNDSIKSNKEYKDLELNLKTIRDMMLQANESNIELHRHMTTIIDHLKILNLPLEQLEKTLPIITELDDEANKPKITRLALLNEKIETMKNQREMLLNDFRKKIHDDDITKLVLMQRQENHKTLFSEQVKKHEELVNIIKQNCIAQDNILQSLTEANADIADIRTKMGTTFETRNRLIQEYINSFKSFEDTLAKANEGIEFYKK
;
A
#
# COMPACT_ATOMS: atom_id res chain seq x y z
N MET A 1 -12.04 -19.62 26.97
CA MET A 1 -12.53 -20.77 27.77
C MET A 1 -13.52 -20.34 28.84
N LYS A 2 -13.19 -19.39 29.73
CA LYS A 2 -14.10 -18.96 30.82
C LYS A 2 -15.37 -18.21 30.35
N LEU A 3 -15.25 -17.33 29.35
CA LEU A 3 -16.40 -16.60 28.81
C LEU A 3 -17.42 -17.51 28.12
N ASN A 4 -16.96 -18.45 27.28
CA ASN A 4 -17.82 -19.44 26.64
C ASN A 4 -18.46 -20.43 27.63
N SER A 5 -17.77 -20.81 28.71
CA SER A 5 -18.37 -21.66 29.73
C SER A 5 -19.48 -20.93 30.48
N GLN A 6 -19.26 -19.65 30.83
CA GLN A 6 -20.27 -18.83 31.49
C GLN A 6 -21.48 -18.56 30.58
N HIS A 7 -21.26 -18.28 29.29
CA HIS A 7 -22.35 -18.18 28.32
C HIS A 7 -23.17 -19.48 28.27
N HIS A 8 -22.51 -20.63 28.16
CA HIS A 8 -23.20 -21.93 28.10
C HIS A 8 -24.03 -22.23 29.35
N GLU A 9 -23.47 -21.95 30.54
CA GLU A 9 -24.15 -22.13 31.83
C GLU A 9 -25.40 -21.23 31.94
N VAL A 10 -25.30 -19.96 31.54
CA VAL A 10 -26.47 -19.05 31.56
C VAL A 10 -27.50 -19.46 30.51
N THR A 11 -27.09 -19.96 29.34
CA THR A 11 -28.04 -20.45 28.32
C THR A 11 -28.80 -21.67 28.81
N GLU A 12 -28.12 -22.62 29.44
CA GLU A 12 -28.73 -23.81 30.02
C GLU A 12 -29.76 -23.44 31.09
N GLN A 13 -29.43 -22.50 31.98
CA GLN A 13 -30.35 -21.99 32.99
C GLN A 13 -31.61 -21.37 32.37
N VAL A 14 -31.47 -20.53 31.34
CA VAL A 14 -32.63 -19.90 30.67
C VAL A 14 -33.50 -20.94 29.97
N ASP A 15 -32.89 -21.91 29.29
CA ASP A 15 -33.63 -22.99 28.62
C ASP A 15 -34.35 -23.91 29.64
N GLU A 16 -33.75 -24.18 30.80
CA GLU A 16 -34.42 -24.88 31.91
C GLU A 16 -35.61 -24.08 32.46
N PHE A 17 -35.45 -22.76 32.66
CA PHE A 17 -36.53 -21.89 33.12
C PHE A 17 -37.69 -21.82 32.11
N GLU A 18 -37.41 -21.79 30.81
CA GLU A 18 -38.44 -21.87 29.76
C GLU A 18 -39.22 -23.19 29.81
N GLN A 19 -38.51 -24.30 29.99
CA GLN A 19 -39.14 -25.62 30.12
C GLN A 19 -40.05 -25.69 31.35
N LEU A 20 -39.58 -25.18 32.49
CA LEU A 20 -40.35 -25.12 33.72
C LEU A 20 -41.59 -24.22 33.58
N LEU A 21 -41.46 -23.06 32.92
CA LEU A 21 -42.59 -22.19 32.62
C LEU A 21 -43.62 -22.88 31.73
N LYS A 22 -43.19 -23.58 30.70
CA LYS A 22 -44.08 -24.33 29.80
C LYS A 22 -44.83 -25.45 30.53
N ILE A 23 -44.15 -26.21 31.38
CA ILE A 23 -44.78 -27.23 32.24
C ILE A 23 -45.80 -26.57 33.20
N PHE A 24 -45.48 -25.39 33.73
CA PHE A 24 -46.38 -24.66 34.62
C PHE A 24 -47.62 -24.13 33.89
N GLU A 25 -47.50 -23.69 32.64
CA GLU A 25 -48.64 -23.33 31.79
C GLU A 25 -49.56 -24.53 31.51
N GLU A 26 -48.99 -25.68 31.14
CA GLU A 26 -49.74 -26.90 30.78
C GLU A 26 -50.56 -27.45 31.96
N ASN A 27 -50.13 -27.17 33.20
CA ASN A 27 -50.80 -27.62 34.42
C ASN A 27 -51.82 -26.61 35.00
N ASN A 28 -51.89 -25.38 34.49
CA ASN A 28 -52.75 -24.31 35.05
C ASN A 28 -53.19 -23.28 33.99
N ASP A 29 -54.29 -23.57 33.27
CA ASP A 29 -54.83 -22.70 32.20
C ASP A 29 -55.23 -21.28 32.67
N SER A 30 -55.55 -21.10 33.95
CA SER A 30 -56.01 -19.80 34.50
C SER A 30 -54.87 -18.81 34.80
N ILE A 31 -53.61 -19.27 34.80
CA ILE A 31 -52.44 -18.48 35.20
C ILE A 31 -51.99 -17.49 34.12
N LYS A 32 -52.32 -17.74 32.85
CA LYS A 32 -52.02 -16.84 31.71
C LYS A 32 -52.65 -15.44 31.85
N SER A 33 -53.67 -15.30 32.70
CA SER A 33 -54.28 -14.01 33.02
C SER A 33 -53.64 -13.28 34.20
N ASN A 34 -52.76 -13.94 34.97
CA ASN A 34 -52.04 -13.31 36.07
C ASN A 34 -51.01 -12.30 35.52
N LYS A 35 -51.00 -11.11 36.11
CA LYS A 35 -50.06 -10.03 35.78
C LYS A 35 -48.61 -10.44 36.05
N GLU A 36 -48.34 -11.12 37.16
CA GLU A 36 -47.00 -11.57 37.56
C GLU A 36 -46.41 -12.58 36.56
N TYR A 37 -47.28 -13.42 35.99
CA TYR A 37 -46.91 -14.38 34.95
C TYR A 37 -46.48 -13.67 33.66
N LYS A 38 -47.26 -12.67 33.21
CA LYS A 38 -46.93 -11.87 32.03
C LYS A 38 -45.67 -11.04 32.21
N ASP A 39 -45.44 -10.51 33.41
CA ASP A 39 -44.21 -9.77 33.74
C ASP A 39 -42.99 -10.72 33.70
N LEU A 40 -43.13 -11.96 34.19
CA LEU A 40 -42.09 -12.98 34.12
C LEU A 40 -41.80 -13.44 32.67
N GLU A 41 -42.84 -13.66 31.86
CA GLU A 41 -42.72 -14.00 30.43
C GLU A 41 -42.02 -12.89 29.65
N LEU A 42 -42.38 -11.62 29.90
CA LEU A 42 -41.73 -10.46 29.28
C LEU A 42 -40.26 -10.34 29.72
N ASN A 43 -39.96 -10.53 31.00
CA ASN A 43 -38.59 -10.51 31.52
C ASN A 43 -37.74 -11.61 30.89
N LEU A 44 -38.27 -12.83 30.79
CA LEU A 44 -37.57 -13.95 30.18
C LEU A 44 -37.27 -13.65 28.71
N LYS A 45 -38.27 -13.17 27.95
CA LYS A 45 -38.06 -12.76 26.56
C LYS A 45 -36.98 -11.69 26.42
N THR A 46 -37.00 -10.69 27.31
CA THR A 46 -35.99 -9.62 27.34
C THR A 46 -34.59 -10.18 27.61
N ILE A 47 -34.45 -11.09 28.57
CA ILE A 47 -33.18 -11.77 28.88
C ILE A 47 -32.71 -12.58 27.66
N ARG A 48 -33.60 -13.33 27.02
CA ARG A 48 -33.25 -14.12 25.82
C ARG A 48 -32.78 -13.23 24.67
N ASP A 49 -33.46 -12.12 24.42
CA ASP A 49 -33.07 -11.16 23.39
C ASP A 49 -31.69 -10.55 23.70
N MET A 50 -31.42 -10.19 24.97
CA MET A 50 -30.11 -9.70 25.41
C MET A 50 -29.02 -10.76 25.26
N MET A 51 -29.32 -12.03 25.55
CA MET A 51 -28.38 -13.13 25.38
C MET A 51 -28.04 -13.41 23.93
N LEU A 52 -29.01 -13.36 23.02
CA LEU A 52 -28.78 -13.51 21.59
C LEU A 52 -27.83 -12.44 21.06
N GLN A 53 -28.05 -11.17 21.44
CA GLN A 53 -27.17 -10.06 21.09
C GLN A 53 -25.76 -10.22 21.69
N ALA A 54 -25.68 -10.64 22.96
CA ALA A 54 -24.40 -10.89 23.62
C ALA A 54 -23.63 -12.05 22.96
N ASN A 55 -24.32 -13.10 22.52
CA ASN A 55 -23.72 -14.23 21.82
C ASN A 55 -23.13 -13.82 20.46
N GLU A 56 -23.86 -13.03 19.65
CA GLU A 56 -23.34 -12.50 18.39
C GLU A 56 -22.07 -11.67 18.62
N SER A 57 -22.10 -10.79 19.62
CA SER A 57 -20.93 -9.98 20.00
C SER A 57 -19.76 -10.84 20.49
N ASN A 58 -20.03 -11.90 21.25
CA ASN A 58 -19.01 -12.82 21.76
C ASN A 58 -18.34 -13.63 20.63
N ILE A 59 -19.10 -14.07 19.62
CA ILE A 59 -18.55 -14.75 18.44
C ILE A 59 -17.62 -13.82 17.68
N GLU A 60 -18.02 -12.56 17.46
CA GLU A 60 -17.19 -11.56 16.78
C GLU A 60 -15.92 -11.27 17.59
N LEU A 61 -16.05 -11.06 18.91
CA LEU A 61 -14.94 -10.84 19.82
C LEU A 61 -13.95 -12.01 19.79
N HIS A 62 -14.44 -13.25 19.83
CA HIS A 62 -13.59 -14.43 19.74
C HIS A 62 -12.85 -14.53 18.41
N ARG A 63 -13.51 -14.21 17.30
CA ARG A 63 -12.87 -14.17 15.98
C ARG A 63 -11.74 -13.14 15.95
N HIS A 64 -12.01 -11.92 16.43
CA HIS A 64 -11.01 -10.85 16.51
C HIS A 64 -9.86 -11.19 17.44
N MET A 65 -10.14 -11.75 18.62
CA MET A 65 -9.13 -12.14 19.59
C MET A 65 -8.22 -13.25 19.05
N THR A 66 -8.76 -14.22 18.30
CA THR A 66 -7.97 -15.29 17.67
C THR A 66 -6.97 -14.69 16.68
N THR A 67 -7.42 -13.80 15.80
CA THR A 67 -6.55 -13.09 14.84
C THR A 67 -5.47 -12.27 15.55
N ILE A 68 -5.84 -11.49 16.58
CA ILE A 68 -4.88 -10.68 17.34
C ILE A 68 -3.84 -11.56 18.02
N ILE A 69 -4.25 -12.67 18.65
CA ILE A 69 -3.33 -13.61 19.30
C ILE A 69 -2.32 -14.16 18.30
N ASP A 70 -2.76 -14.54 17.09
CA ASP A 70 -1.85 -15.06 16.08
C ASP A 70 -0.86 -13.99 15.59
N HIS A 71 -1.31 -12.75 15.41
CA HIS A 71 -0.42 -11.63 15.11
C HIS A 71 0.55 -11.30 16.25
N LEU A 72 0.11 -11.35 17.51
CA LEU A 72 0.97 -11.12 18.67
C LEU A 72 2.02 -12.21 18.84
N LYS A 73 1.70 -13.47 18.52
CA LYS A 73 2.69 -14.55 18.48
C LYS A 73 3.80 -14.24 17.48
N ILE A 74 3.44 -13.72 16.30
CA ILE A 74 4.41 -13.31 15.27
C ILE A 74 5.26 -12.14 15.79
N LEU A 75 4.63 -11.12 16.37
CA LEU A 75 5.33 -9.95 16.92
C LEU A 75 6.26 -10.28 18.10
N ASN A 76 5.99 -11.37 18.82
CA ASN A 76 6.83 -11.84 19.93
C ASN A 76 8.02 -12.71 19.48
N LEU A 77 8.16 -12.98 18.17
CA LEU A 77 9.32 -13.70 17.63
C LEU A 77 10.59 -12.84 17.71
N PRO A 78 11.79 -13.45 17.78
CA PRO A 78 13.04 -12.72 17.59
C PRO A 78 13.05 -11.96 16.27
N LEU A 79 13.74 -10.81 16.24
CA LEU A 79 13.73 -9.90 15.08
C LEU A 79 14.10 -10.61 13.76
N GLU A 80 15.09 -11.52 13.80
CA GLU A 80 15.51 -12.30 12.63
C GLU A 80 14.42 -13.24 12.10
N GLN A 81 13.56 -13.77 12.98
CA GLN A 81 12.45 -14.64 12.59
C GLN A 81 11.26 -13.81 12.10
N LEU A 82 10.98 -12.69 12.77
CA LEU A 82 9.95 -11.74 12.35
C LEU A 82 10.22 -11.22 10.93
N GLU A 83 11.47 -10.86 10.62
CA GLU A 83 11.84 -10.40 9.28
C GLU A 83 11.52 -11.44 8.20
N LYS A 84 11.72 -12.73 8.49
CA LYS A 84 11.43 -13.84 7.56
C LYS A 84 9.93 -14.09 7.37
N THR A 85 9.08 -13.65 8.29
CA THR A 85 7.61 -13.77 8.12
C THR A 85 7.05 -12.77 7.12
N LEU A 86 7.76 -11.66 6.88
CA LEU A 86 7.33 -10.64 5.94
C LEU A 86 7.71 -11.04 4.51
N PRO A 87 6.84 -10.75 3.52
CA PRO A 87 7.19 -10.95 2.12
C PRO A 87 8.47 -10.21 1.75
N ILE A 88 9.40 -10.92 1.12
CA ILE A 88 10.68 -10.40 0.63
C ILE A 88 10.55 -10.24 -0.88
N ILE A 89 11.04 -9.13 -1.41
CA ILE A 89 11.11 -8.90 -2.86
C ILE A 89 12.24 -9.77 -3.40
N THR A 90 11.90 -10.92 -3.96
CA THR A 90 12.88 -11.88 -4.52
C THR A 90 13.25 -11.55 -5.96
N GLU A 91 12.44 -10.72 -6.63
CA GLU A 91 12.64 -10.38 -8.03
C GLU A 91 13.92 -9.58 -8.28
N LEU A 92 14.44 -8.89 -7.25
CA LEU A 92 15.69 -8.12 -7.31
C LEU A 92 16.94 -9.01 -7.29
N ASP A 93 16.86 -10.15 -6.60
CA ASP A 93 17.99 -11.07 -6.39
C ASP A 93 18.05 -12.17 -7.46
N ASP A 94 17.02 -12.27 -8.31
CA ASP A 94 16.99 -13.19 -9.43
C ASP A 94 18.02 -12.80 -10.50
N GLU A 95 19.00 -13.69 -10.72
CA GLU A 95 20.07 -13.51 -11.70
C GLU A 95 19.53 -13.32 -13.14
N ALA A 96 18.32 -13.78 -13.45
CA ALA A 96 17.68 -13.52 -14.74
C ALA A 96 17.14 -12.08 -14.87
N ASN A 97 16.78 -11.44 -13.76
CA ASN A 97 16.15 -10.11 -13.72
C ASN A 97 17.17 -8.99 -13.52
N LYS A 98 18.24 -9.25 -12.76
CA LYS A 98 19.35 -8.33 -12.50
C LYS A 98 19.91 -7.63 -13.74
N PRO A 99 20.19 -8.31 -14.88
CA PRO A 99 20.67 -7.62 -16.08
C PRO A 99 19.61 -6.69 -16.69
N LYS A 100 18.32 -7.03 -16.61
CA LYS A 100 17.23 -6.19 -17.13
C LYS A 100 17.07 -4.90 -16.31
N ILE A 101 17.12 -5.02 -14.98
CA ILE A 101 17.07 -3.89 -14.06
C ILE A 101 18.29 -2.98 -14.25
N THR A 102 19.49 -3.58 -14.34
CA THR A 102 20.73 -2.84 -14.57
C THR A 102 20.70 -2.12 -15.93
N ARG A 103 20.19 -2.76 -16.98
CA ARG A 103 20.00 -2.14 -18.30
C ARG A 103 19.11 -0.90 -18.21
N LEU A 104 17.99 -0.96 -17.48
CA LEU A 104 17.12 0.20 -17.28
C LEU A 104 17.84 1.33 -16.53
N ALA A 105 18.57 1.01 -15.45
CA ALA A 105 19.31 1.99 -14.66
C ALA A 105 20.37 2.71 -15.52
N LEU A 106 21.13 1.96 -16.32
CA LEU A 106 22.12 2.51 -17.26
C LEU A 106 21.48 3.40 -18.34
N LEU A 107 20.29 3.02 -18.83
CA LEU A 107 19.57 3.85 -19.81
C LEU A 107 19.08 5.16 -19.19
N ASN A 108 18.60 5.14 -17.95
CA ASN A 108 18.25 6.36 -17.21
C ASN A 108 19.46 7.27 -17.01
N GLU A 109 20.62 6.72 -16.66
CA GLU A 109 21.87 7.49 -16.55
C GLU A 109 22.28 8.13 -17.89
N LYS A 110 22.15 7.39 -19.00
CA LYS A 110 22.40 7.92 -20.35
C LYS A 110 21.45 9.05 -20.71
N ILE A 111 20.18 8.96 -20.31
CA ILE A 111 19.19 10.02 -20.54
C ILE A 111 19.57 11.29 -19.78
N GLU A 112 19.92 11.17 -18.51
CA GLU A 112 20.36 12.32 -17.70
C GLU A 112 21.65 12.93 -18.27
N THR A 113 22.61 12.10 -18.67
CA THR A 113 23.83 12.54 -19.35
C THR A 113 23.51 13.30 -20.64
N MET A 114 22.61 12.77 -21.47
CA MET A 114 22.19 13.40 -22.73
C MET A 114 21.51 14.76 -22.47
N LYS A 115 20.66 14.87 -21.45
CA LYS A 115 20.00 16.12 -21.05
C LYS A 115 21.03 17.18 -20.64
N ASN A 116 21.95 16.81 -19.75
CA ASN A 116 23.01 17.70 -19.28
C ASN A 116 23.92 18.16 -20.43
N GLN A 117 24.33 17.24 -21.30
CA GLN A 117 25.12 17.56 -22.49
C GLN A 117 24.36 18.54 -23.40
N ARG A 118 23.07 18.34 -23.63
CA ARG A 118 22.26 19.23 -24.47
C ARG A 118 22.17 20.63 -23.89
N GLU A 119 21.97 20.75 -22.58
CA GLU A 119 21.94 22.04 -21.90
C GLU A 119 23.29 22.76 -22.04
N MET A 120 24.41 22.07 -21.81
CA MET A 120 25.74 22.63 -21.98
C MET A 120 25.98 23.10 -23.42
N LEU A 121 25.68 22.27 -24.42
CA LEU A 121 25.85 22.60 -25.83
C LEU A 121 24.99 23.80 -26.26
N LEU A 122 23.75 23.91 -25.76
CA LEU A 122 22.88 25.05 -26.04
C LEU A 122 23.40 26.34 -25.39
N ASN A 123 23.88 26.26 -24.16
CA ASN A 123 24.46 27.41 -23.47
C ASN A 123 25.75 27.88 -24.16
N ASP A 124 26.60 26.96 -24.59
CA ASP A 124 27.81 27.28 -25.34
C ASP A 124 27.49 27.87 -26.71
N PHE A 125 26.47 27.36 -27.41
CA PHE A 125 26.01 27.92 -28.68
C PHE A 125 25.48 29.35 -28.50
N ARG A 126 24.65 29.59 -27.47
CA ARG A 126 24.13 30.92 -27.16
C ARG A 126 25.25 31.91 -26.85
N LYS A 127 26.25 31.52 -26.07
CA LYS A 127 27.43 32.34 -25.79
C LYS A 127 28.20 32.67 -27.05
N LYS A 128 28.53 31.65 -27.85
CA LYS A 128 29.27 31.84 -29.11
C LYS A 128 28.56 32.76 -30.10
N ILE A 129 27.23 32.68 -30.19
CA ILE A 129 26.44 33.58 -31.05
C ILE A 129 26.37 35.00 -30.47
N HIS A 130 26.25 35.13 -29.14
CA HIS A 130 26.18 36.44 -28.48
C HIS A 130 27.50 37.21 -28.58
N ASP A 131 28.62 36.51 -28.41
CA ASP A 131 29.97 37.10 -28.45
C ASP A 131 30.46 37.36 -29.89
N ASP A 132 29.70 36.91 -30.90
CA ASP A 132 30.07 37.01 -32.31
C ASP A 132 29.69 38.37 -32.94
N ASP A 133 30.50 39.40 -32.67
CA ASP A 133 30.39 40.70 -33.31
C ASP A 133 31.22 40.81 -34.60
N ILE A 134 30.51 40.82 -35.74
CA ILE A 134 31.11 40.93 -37.08
C ILE A 134 31.23 42.38 -37.59
N THR A 135 30.84 43.39 -36.79
CA THR A 135 30.76 44.79 -37.25
C THR A 135 32.09 45.30 -37.79
N LYS A 136 33.21 44.93 -37.15
CA LYS A 136 34.56 45.30 -37.60
C LYS A 136 34.93 44.68 -38.95
N LEU A 137 34.57 43.42 -39.18
CA LEU A 137 34.83 42.71 -40.44
C LEU A 137 34.02 43.32 -41.59
N VAL A 138 32.75 43.63 -41.35
CA VAL A 138 31.88 44.28 -42.35
C VAL A 138 32.39 45.66 -42.73
N LEU A 139 32.90 46.45 -41.78
CA LEU A 139 33.45 47.78 -42.05
C LEU A 139 34.74 47.75 -42.87
N MET A 140 35.55 46.70 -42.74
CA MET A 140 36.81 46.53 -43.49
C MET A 140 36.57 46.12 -44.95
N GLN A 141 35.49 45.41 -45.26
CA GLN A 141 35.18 44.85 -46.59
C GLN A 141 34.15 45.68 -47.39
N ARG A 142 34.19 47.02 -47.31
CA ARG A 142 33.21 47.97 -47.92
C ARG A 142 32.85 47.77 -49.41
N GLN A 143 33.62 46.99 -50.18
CA GLN A 143 33.40 46.75 -51.62
C GLN A 143 33.18 45.27 -51.99
N GLU A 144 33.19 44.33 -51.03
CA GLU A 144 33.02 42.90 -51.31
C GLU A 144 31.57 42.42 -51.13
N ASN A 145 31.26 41.28 -51.75
CA ASN A 145 29.94 40.66 -51.68
C ASN A 145 29.69 40.12 -50.26
N HIS A 146 29.04 40.90 -49.40
CA HIS A 146 28.78 40.56 -47.99
C HIS A 146 28.11 39.19 -47.77
N LYS A 147 27.48 38.59 -48.79
CA LYS A 147 26.93 37.24 -48.72
C LYS A 147 27.98 36.17 -48.42
N THR A 148 29.18 36.27 -49.00
CA THR A 148 30.24 35.27 -48.76
C THR A 148 30.78 35.40 -47.35
N LEU A 149 31.02 36.64 -46.89
CA LEU A 149 31.42 36.94 -45.51
C LEU A 149 30.42 36.37 -44.49
N PHE A 150 29.12 36.65 -44.65
CA PHE A 150 28.11 36.12 -43.74
C PHE A 150 28.05 34.59 -43.77
N SER A 151 28.21 33.96 -44.94
CA SER A 151 28.25 32.50 -45.03
C SER A 151 29.43 31.91 -44.26
N GLU A 152 30.62 32.49 -44.35
CA GLU A 152 31.81 32.06 -43.61
C GLU A 152 31.66 32.28 -42.09
N GLN A 153 31.09 33.42 -41.68
CA GLN A 153 30.83 33.69 -40.27
C GLN A 153 29.70 32.82 -39.69
N VAL A 154 28.77 32.31 -40.49
CA VAL A 154 27.81 31.32 -39.99
C VAL A 154 28.45 29.93 -39.88
N LYS A 155 29.36 29.57 -40.81
CA LYS A 155 30.02 28.24 -40.84
C LYS A 155 30.81 27.90 -39.57
N LYS A 156 31.40 28.88 -38.89
CA LYS A 156 32.12 28.64 -37.61
C LYS A 156 31.23 28.07 -36.50
N HIS A 157 29.91 28.25 -36.59
CA HIS A 157 28.95 27.67 -35.64
C HIS A 157 28.41 26.30 -36.10
N GLU A 158 28.70 25.87 -37.33
CA GLU A 158 28.16 24.66 -37.96
C GLU A 158 28.62 23.38 -37.24
N GLU A 159 29.85 23.33 -36.75
CA GLU A 159 30.37 22.20 -35.97
C GLU A 159 29.53 21.97 -34.70
N LEU A 160 29.28 23.03 -33.92
CA LEU A 160 28.49 22.94 -32.70
C LEU A 160 27.03 22.57 -33.00
N VAL A 161 26.46 23.11 -34.08
CA VAL A 161 25.13 22.72 -34.57
C VAL A 161 25.09 21.23 -34.95
N ASN A 162 26.14 20.70 -35.58
CA ASN A 162 26.20 19.27 -35.92
C ASN A 162 26.29 18.38 -34.66
N ILE A 163 27.04 18.79 -33.64
CA ILE A 163 27.09 18.06 -32.36
C ILE A 163 25.71 18.08 -31.67
N ILE A 164 25.01 19.22 -31.67
CA ILE A 164 23.64 19.32 -31.13
C ILE A 164 22.69 18.40 -31.90
N LYS A 165 22.76 18.40 -33.24
CA LYS A 165 21.96 17.49 -34.08
C LYS A 165 22.24 16.02 -33.77
N GLN A 166 23.50 15.64 -33.59
CA GLN A 166 23.86 14.27 -33.21
C GLN A 166 23.30 13.89 -31.83
N ASN A 167 23.35 14.79 -30.85
CA ASN A 167 22.71 14.57 -29.55
C ASN A 167 21.18 14.41 -29.67
N CYS A 168 20.53 15.16 -30.56
CA CYS A 168 19.10 15.00 -30.85
C CYS A 168 18.80 13.66 -31.52
N ILE A 169 19.58 13.23 -32.51
CA ILE A 169 19.40 11.93 -33.19
C ILE A 169 19.64 10.77 -32.22
N ALA A 170 20.62 10.88 -31.32
CA ALA A 170 20.87 9.87 -30.30
C ALA A 170 19.67 9.66 -29.36
N GLN A 171 18.83 10.68 -29.17
CA GLN A 171 17.63 10.57 -28.33
C GLN A 171 16.68 9.49 -28.82
N ASP A 172 16.43 9.41 -30.14
CA ASP A 172 15.47 8.45 -30.69
C ASP A 172 15.91 7.01 -30.40
N ASN A 173 17.20 6.73 -30.57
CA ASN A 173 17.80 5.44 -30.27
C ASN A 173 17.74 5.10 -28.76
N ILE A 174 17.98 6.10 -27.90
CA ILE A 174 17.90 5.93 -26.44
C ILE A 174 16.45 5.68 -26.01
N LEU A 175 15.48 6.41 -26.56
CA LEU A 175 14.06 6.24 -26.24
C LEU A 175 13.51 4.89 -26.70
N GLN A 176 13.91 4.43 -27.89
CA GLN A 176 13.57 3.09 -28.35
C GLN A 176 14.12 2.02 -27.39
N SER A 177 15.41 2.12 -27.05
CA SER A 177 16.07 1.20 -26.12
C SER A 177 15.44 1.23 -24.72
N LEU A 178 15.00 2.40 -24.26
CA LEU A 178 14.29 2.57 -22.98
C LEU A 178 12.91 1.94 -23.02
N THR A 179 12.19 2.07 -24.13
CA THR A 179 10.85 1.50 -24.29
C THR A 179 10.91 -0.02 -24.25
N GLU A 180 11.89 -0.61 -24.95
CA GLU A 180 12.16 -2.06 -24.90
C GLU A 180 12.53 -2.52 -23.49
N ALA A 181 13.49 -1.84 -22.84
CA ALA A 181 13.91 -2.18 -21.49
C ALA A 181 12.77 -2.02 -20.46
N ASN A 182 11.89 -1.04 -20.65
CA ASN A 182 10.71 -0.83 -19.80
C ASN A 182 9.65 -1.93 -20.00
N ALA A 183 9.50 -2.45 -21.22
CA ALA A 183 8.65 -3.60 -21.49
C ALA A 183 9.21 -4.86 -20.82
N ASP A 184 10.53 -5.10 -20.93
CA ASP A 184 11.22 -6.27 -20.35
C ASP A 184 11.08 -6.38 -18.83
N ILE A 185 10.91 -5.24 -18.13
CA ILE A 185 10.78 -5.18 -16.67
C ILE A 185 9.32 -5.03 -16.20
N ALA A 186 8.35 -4.94 -17.09
CA ALA A 186 6.95 -4.64 -16.71
C ALA A 186 6.41 -5.69 -15.73
N ASP A 187 6.66 -6.97 -16.00
CA ASP A 187 6.25 -8.08 -15.13
C ASP A 187 6.98 -8.06 -13.80
N ILE A 188 8.30 -7.77 -13.82
CA ILE A 188 9.13 -7.64 -12.62
C ILE A 188 8.58 -6.53 -11.73
N ARG A 189 8.34 -5.34 -12.30
CA ARG A 189 7.79 -4.19 -11.58
C ARG A 189 6.42 -4.50 -10.97
N THR A 190 5.58 -5.23 -11.69
CA THR A 190 4.26 -5.62 -11.19
C THR A 190 4.37 -6.55 -10.00
N LYS A 191 5.20 -7.60 -10.07
CA LYS A 191 5.42 -8.54 -8.96
C LYS A 191 6.06 -7.89 -7.74
N MET A 192 7.04 -7.01 -7.97
CA MET A 192 7.63 -6.20 -6.90
C MET A 192 6.58 -5.32 -6.22
N GLY A 193 5.71 -4.68 -7.01
CA GLY A 193 4.60 -3.86 -6.52
C GLY A 193 3.62 -4.67 -5.65
N THR A 194 3.17 -5.82 -6.13
CA THR A 194 2.24 -6.69 -5.38
C THR A 194 2.86 -7.19 -4.07
N THR A 195 4.15 -7.55 -4.09
CA THR A 195 4.89 -7.98 -2.90
C THR A 195 5.03 -6.83 -1.90
N PHE A 196 5.33 -5.61 -2.37
CA PHE A 196 5.42 -4.42 -1.54
C PHE A 196 4.08 -4.04 -0.90
N GLU A 197 3.00 -4.06 -1.68
CA GLU A 197 1.64 -3.82 -1.18
C GLU A 197 1.23 -4.86 -0.14
N THR A 198 1.51 -6.13 -0.40
CA THR A 198 1.23 -7.23 0.54
C THR A 198 2.02 -7.06 1.83
N ARG A 199 3.31 -6.72 1.73
CA ARG A 199 4.18 -6.46 2.89
C ARG A 199 3.64 -5.30 3.72
N ASN A 200 3.28 -4.18 3.10
CA ASN A 200 2.72 -3.02 3.81
C ASN A 200 1.38 -3.36 4.47
N ARG A 201 0.51 -4.09 3.78
CA ARG A 201 -0.77 -4.54 4.32
C ARG A 201 -0.56 -5.38 5.59
N LEU A 202 0.32 -6.38 5.54
CA LEU A 202 0.63 -7.23 6.70
C LEU A 202 1.21 -6.42 7.88
N ILE A 203 2.13 -5.50 7.60
CA ILE A 203 2.69 -4.61 8.64
C ILE A 203 1.59 -3.77 9.29
N GLN A 204 0.67 -3.21 8.50
CA GLN A 204 -0.46 -2.44 9.04
C GLN A 204 -1.42 -3.34 9.83
N GLU A 205 -1.69 -4.56 9.38
CA GLU A 205 -2.51 -5.54 10.11
C GLU A 205 -1.90 -5.87 11.48
N TYR A 206 -0.58 -6.08 11.56
CA TYR A 206 0.11 -6.33 12.83
C TYR A 206 0.09 -5.11 13.75
N ILE A 207 0.36 -3.91 13.23
CA ILE A 207 0.29 -2.66 14.00
C ILE A 207 -1.12 -2.45 14.55
N ASN A 208 -2.14 -2.64 13.72
CA ASN A 208 -3.54 -2.45 14.12
C ASN A 208 -3.96 -3.47 15.17
N SER A 209 -3.52 -4.73 15.01
CA SER A 209 -3.80 -5.80 15.99
C SER A 209 -3.15 -5.54 17.33
N PHE A 210 -1.94 -4.97 17.34
CA PHE A 210 -1.28 -4.55 18.57
C PHE A 210 -2.01 -3.38 19.24
N LYS A 211 -2.41 -2.36 18.45
CA LYS A 211 -3.15 -1.20 18.98
C LYS A 211 -4.52 -1.57 19.55
N SER A 212 -5.24 -2.48 18.89
CA SER A 212 -6.59 -2.90 19.32
C SER A 212 -6.57 -3.99 20.39
N PHE A 213 -5.41 -4.52 20.76
CA PHE A 213 -5.29 -5.57 21.76
C PHE A 213 -5.83 -5.13 23.13
N GLU A 214 -5.46 -3.93 23.58
CA GLU A 214 -5.92 -3.40 24.88
C GLU A 214 -7.46 -3.22 24.89
N ASP A 215 -8.02 -2.63 23.83
CA ASP A 215 -9.47 -2.45 23.70
C ASP A 215 -10.21 -3.80 23.64
N THR A 216 -9.64 -4.78 22.94
CA THR A 216 -10.22 -6.14 22.84
C THR A 216 -10.19 -6.84 24.20
N LEU A 217 -9.12 -6.64 24.98
CA LEU A 217 -8.99 -7.18 26.32
C LEU A 217 -9.99 -6.52 27.29
N ALA A 218 -10.21 -5.21 27.17
CA ALA A 218 -11.25 -4.50 27.93
C ALA A 218 -12.65 -5.06 27.62
N LYS A 219 -13.01 -5.22 26.35
CA LYS A 219 -14.29 -5.81 25.93
C LYS A 219 -14.47 -7.25 26.41
N ALA A 220 -13.42 -8.05 26.40
CA ALA A 220 -13.46 -9.41 26.95
C ALA A 220 -13.75 -9.42 28.44
N ASN A 221 -13.18 -8.49 29.21
CA ASN A 221 -13.47 -8.35 30.63
C ASN A 221 -14.91 -7.87 30.87
N GLU A 222 -15.41 -6.92 30.09
CA GLU A 222 -16.81 -6.50 30.15
C GLU A 222 -17.77 -7.65 29.88
N GLY A 223 -17.47 -8.52 28.90
CA GLY A 223 -18.24 -9.73 28.64
C GLY A 223 -18.26 -10.69 29.84
N ILE A 224 -17.10 -10.90 30.51
CA ILE A 224 -17.03 -11.75 31.71
C ILE A 224 -17.90 -11.20 32.84
N GLU A 225 -17.93 -9.88 33.02
CA GLU A 225 -18.78 -9.22 34.02
C GLU A 225 -20.26 -9.23 33.63
N PHE A 226 -20.58 -9.16 32.34
CA PHE A 226 -21.95 -9.27 31.83
C PHE A 226 -22.58 -10.62 32.19
N TYR A 227 -21.91 -11.74 31.92
CA TYR A 227 -22.46 -13.07 32.24
C TYR A 227 -22.45 -13.41 33.75
N LYS A 228 -21.82 -12.57 34.59
CA LYS A 228 -21.91 -12.72 36.04
C LYS A 228 -23.12 -12.01 36.65
N LYS A 229 -23.68 -11.01 35.97
CA LYS A 229 -24.81 -10.21 36.43
C LYS A 229 -26.13 -10.83 36.03
#